data_AF-A0AAD7U5K7-F1
#
_entry.id   AF-A0AAD7U5K7-F1
#
_cell.length_a   1.000
_cell.length_b   1.000
_cell.length_c   1.000
_cell.angle_alpha   90.00
_cell.angle_beta   90.00
_cell.angle_gamma   90.00
#
_symmetry.space_group_name_H-M   'P 1'
#
loop_
_entity.id
_entity.type
_entity.pdbx_description
1 polymer ?
#
loop_
_entity_poly.entity_id
_entity_poly.type
_entity_poly.pdbx_seq_one_letter_code
_entity_poly.pdbx_strand_id
1 'polypeptide(L)'
;MIAAAPSLEDRIPGAQFLGLITSKENTYFERAFAALGVTPEDRKATLDEPATTRFISLMRGAALSGKLHVMLAVLVVAEWSYFEWADRVTPAPDLPFYFQEWIDLHRGAYFSSVVAYLRNLLDGLDLSDVERNEARDAFLAAVKNEGDFWAMAAAAASSTK
;
A
#
# COMPACT_ATOMS: atom_id res chain seq x y z
N MET A 1 -6.81 -10.69 4.54
CA MET A 1 -6.15 -10.50 5.85
C MET A 1 -7.17 -10.45 6.98
N ILE A 2 -8.09 -9.47 7.05
CA ILE A 2 -9.09 -9.36 8.14
C ILE A 2 -9.81 -10.69 8.43
N ALA A 3 -10.43 -11.30 7.42
CA ALA A 3 -11.12 -12.59 7.61
C ALA A 3 -10.22 -13.74 8.09
N ALA A 4 -8.91 -13.67 7.82
CA ALA A 4 -7.92 -14.67 8.20
C ALA A 4 -7.23 -14.35 9.54
N ALA A 5 -7.48 -13.19 10.15
CA ALA A 5 -6.89 -12.81 11.42
C ALA A 5 -7.47 -13.65 12.58
N PRO A 6 -6.64 -14.03 13.58
CA PRO A 6 -6.96 -15.13 14.50
C PRO A 6 -8.02 -14.77 15.54
N SER A 7 -8.11 -13.51 15.95
CA SER A 7 -9.12 -13.04 16.91
C SER A 7 -9.92 -11.84 16.38
N LEU A 8 -10.98 -11.47 17.10
CA LEU A 8 -11.71 -10.23 16.83
C LEU A 8 -10.83 -9.00 17.09
N GLU A 9 -9.97 -9.05 18.10
CA GLU A 9 -9.03 -7.97 18.42
C GLU A 9 -8.09 -7.70 17.24
N ASP A 10 -7.59 -8.76 16.59
CA ASP A 10 -6.73 -8.64 15.41
C ASP A 10 -7.49 -8.18 14.16
N ARG A 11 -8.82 -8.32 14.13
CA ARG A 11 -9.65 -7.91 12.99
C ARG A 11 -9.97 -6.43 13.00
N ILE A 12 -10.13 -5.84 14.18
CA ILE A 12 -10.62 -4.47 14.34
C ILE A 12 -9.70 -3.45 13.67
N PRO A 13 -8.37 -3.43 13.91
CA PRO A 13 -7.49 -2.46 13.26
C PRO A 13 -7.49 -2.61 11.73
N GLY A 14 -7.49 -3.84 11.22
CA GLY A 14 -7.59 -4.10 9.78
C GLY A 14 -8.91 -3.59 9.17
N ALA A 15 -10.04 -3.74 9.87
CA ALA A 15 -11.33 -3.24 9.42
C ALA A 15 -11.40 -1.70 9.44
N GLN A 16 -10.82 -1.06 10.46
CA GLN A 16 -10.70 0.40 10.53
C GLN A 16 -9.82 0.93 9.40
N PHE A 17 -8.71 0.26 9.10
CA PHE A 17 -7.83 0.61 8.00
C PHE A 17 -8.51 0.47 6.63
N LEU A 18 -9.26 -0.61 6.40
CA LEU A 18 -10.11 -0.73 5.19
C LEU A 18 -11.13 0.41 5.09
N GLY A 19 -11.69 0.85 6.22
CA GLY A 19 -12.57 2.01 6.29
C GLY A 19 -11.88 3.30 5.86
N LEU A 20 -10.60 3.50 6.19
CA LEU A 20 -9.81 4.64 5.73
C LEU A 20 -9.64 4.64 4.20
N ILE A 21 -9.18 3.51 3.66
CA ILE A 21 -8.91 3.34 2.22
C ILE A 21 -10.17 3.65 1.41
N THR A 22 -11.31 3.11 1.85
CA THR A 22 -12.61 3.28 1.17
C THR A 22 -13.29 4.62 1.48
N SER A 23 -12.69 5.50 2.30
CA SER A 23 -13.25 6.81 2.64
C SER A 23 -12.30 7.97 2.31
N LYS A 24 -11.48 8.40 3.27
CA LYS A 24 -10.61 9.59 3.14
C LYS A 24 -9.65 9.46 1.97
N GLU A 25 -9.04 8.28 1.81
CA GLU A 25 -8.08 8.05 0.74
C GLU A 25 -8.76 7.99 -0.63
N ASN A 26 -9.89 7.29 -0.77
CA ASN A 26 -10.69 7.33 -1.98
C ASN A 26 -11.14 8.77 -2.32
N THR A 27 -11.57 9.55 -1.33
CA THR A 27 -11.96 10.96 -1.52
C THR A 27 -10.79 11.82 -1.99
N TYR A 28 -9.58 11.55 -1.49
CA TYR A 28 -8.36 12.18 -1.96
C TYR A 28 -8.13 11.87 -3.45
N PHE A 29 -8.24 10.60 -3.89
CA PHE A 29 -8.05 10.24 -5.29
C PHE A 29 -9.07 10.92 -6.22
N GLU A 30 -10.35 10.95 -5.85
CA GLU A 30 -11.39 11.63 -6.64
C GLU A 30 -11.09 13.13 -6.82
N ARG A 31 -10.64 13.81 -5.74
CA ARG A 31 -10.23 15.22 -5.80
C ARG A 31 -8.96 15.41 -6.63
N ALA A 32 -7.97 14.55 -6.47
CA ALA A 32 -6.71 14.62 -7.20
C ALA A 32 -6.94 14.44 -8.71
N PHE A 33 -7.76 13.47 -9.12
CA PHE A 33 -8.15 13.30 -10.52
C PHE A 33 -8.84 14.53 -11.09
N ALA A 34 -9.80 15.11 -10.37
CA ALA A 34 -10.47 16.33 -10.81
C ALA A 34 -9.50 17.50 -10.99
N ALA A 35 -8.54 17.66 -10.06
CA ALA A 35 -7.54 18.72 -10.14
C ALA A 35 -6.52 18.53 -11.27
N LEU A 36 -6.25 17.28 -11.66
CA LEU A 36 -5.36 16.91 -12.75
C LEU A 36 -6.08 16.82 -14.11
N GLY A 37 -7.39 17.10 -14.15
CA GLY A 37 -8.19 17.02 -15.38
C GLY A 37 -8.46 15.60 -15.88
N VAL A 38 -8.30 14.59 -15.02
CA VAL A 38 -8.54 13.17 -15.36
C VAL A 38 -10.04 12.88 -15.29
N THR A 39 -10.63 12.51 -16.41
CA THR A 39 -12.07 12.21 -16.50
C THR A 39 -12.40 10.77 -16.07
N PRO A 40 -13.66 10.45 -15.74
CA PRO A 40 -14.09 9.08 -15.50
C PRO A 40 -13.85 8.16 -16.72
N GLU A 41 -13.93 8.69 -17.93
CA GLU A 41 -13.66 7.98 -19.18
C GLU A 41 -12.16 7.66 -19.30
N ASP A 42 -11.28 8.61 -19.00
CA ASP A 42 -9.83 8.38 -18.97
C ASP A 42 -9.47 7.27 -17.98
N ARG A 43 -10.07 7.29 -16.77
CA ARG A 43 -9.85 6.25 -15.75
C ARG A 43 -10.26 4.86 -16.23
N LYS A 44 -11.36 4.75 -16.98
CA LYS A 44 -11.85 3.46 -17.51
C LYS A 44 -11.01 2.96 -18.68
N ALA A 45 -10.48 3.87 -19.49
CA ALA A 45 -9.69 3.55 -20.68
C ALA A 45 -8.22 3.29 -20.37
N THR A 46 -7.70 3.84 -19.27
CA THR A 46 -6.31 3.66 -18.85
C THR A 46 -6.05 2.21 -18.45
N LEU A 47 -5.08 1.59 -19.12
CA LEU A 47 -4.65 0.24 -18.81
C LEU A 47 -3.65 0.24 -17.66
N ASP A 48 -3.66 -0.82 -16.85
CA ASP A 48 -2.65 -1.02 -15.83
C ASP A 48 -1.26 -1.16 -16.47
N GLU A 49 -0.30 -0.38 -15.99
CA GLU A 49 1.10 -0.57 -16.32
C GLU A 49 1.58 -1.98 -15.90
N PRO A 50 2.59 -2.57 -16.58
CA PRO A 50 3.06 -3.91 -16.25
C PRO A 50 3.50 -4.06 -14.78
N ALA A 51 4.07 -3.01 -14.16
CA ALA A 51 4.43 -3.02 -12.75
C ALA A 51 3.19 -3.11 -11.84
N THR A 52 2.15 -2.32 -12.13
CA THR A 52 0.86 -2.34 -11.44
C THR A 52 0.20 -3.71 -11.55
N THR A 53 0.14 -4.27 -12.77
CA THR A 53 -0.45 -5.61 -13.02
C THR A 53 0.25 -6.70 -12.21
N ARG A 54 1.60 -6.67 -12.13
CA ARG A 54 2.37 -7.63 -11.32
C ARG A 54 2.07 -7.49 -9.84
N PHE A 55 2.00 -6.26 -9.33
CA PHE A 55 1.74 -6.06 -7.91
C PHE A 55 0.31 -6.46 -7.51
N ILE A 56 -0.69 -6.12 -8.34
CA ILE A 56 -2.08 -6.60 -8.18
C ILE A 56 -2.12 -8.13 -8.16
N SER A 57 -1.38 -8.79 -9.06
CA SER A 57 -1.32 -10.25 -9.11
C SER A 57 -0.70 -10.85 -7.84
N LEU A 58 0.35 -10.24 -7.30
CA LEU A 58 0.96 -10.64 -6.04
C LEU A 58 -0.04 -10.50 -4.87
N MET A 59 -0.72 -9.36 -4.74
CA MET A 59 -1.71 -9.14 -3.68
C MET A 59 -2.89 -10.11 -3.78
N ARG A 60 -3.40 -10.36 -5.00
CA ARG A 60 -4.46 -11.36 -5.24
C ARG A 60 -4.00 -12.78 -4.91
N GLY A 61 -2.78 -13.15 -5.31
CA GLY A 61 -2.18 -14.44 -4.98
C GLY A 61 -2.04 -14.64 -3.47
N ALA A 62 -1.57 -13.62 -2.75
CA ALA A 62 -1.49 -13.64 -1.30
C ALA A 62 -2.88 -13.82 -0.66
N ALA A 63 -3.89 -13.09 -1.13
CA ALA A 63 -5.26 -13.23 -0.64
C ALA A 63 -5.86 -14.62 -0.90
N LEU A 64 -5.66 -15.18 -2.10
CA LEU A 64 -6.18 -16.50 -2.48
C LEU A 64 -5.45 -17.66 -1.79
N SER A 65 -4.22 -17.45 -1.33
CA SER A 65 -3.46 -18.48 -0.61
C SER A 65 -4.11 -18.93 0.70
N GLY A 66 -4.97 -18.08 1.30
CA GLY A 66 -5.54 -18.31 2.63
C GLY A 66 -4.53 -18.19 3.78
N LYS A 67 -3.26 -17.87 3.49
CA LYS A 67 -2.17 -17.83 4.46
C LYS A 67 -1.97 -16.42 5.01
N LEU A 68 -2.26 -16.24 6.30
CA LEU A 68 -2.18 -14.93 6.95
C LEU A 68 -0.77 -14.31 6.88
N HIS A 69 0.28 -15.11 7.10
CA HIS A 69 1.68 -14.66 7.04
C HIS A 69 2.07 -14.12 5.66
N VAL A 70 1.59 -14.75 4.58
CA VAL A 70 1.82 -14.29 3.21
C VAL A 70 1.08 -12.98 2.94
N MET A 71 -0.18 -12.87 3.38
CA MET A 71 -0.95 -11.64 3.24
C MET A 71 -0.30 -10.47 3.98
N LEU A 72 0.12 -10.69 5.23
CA LEU A 72 0.75 -9.67 6.04
C LEU A 72 2.11 -9.27 5.48
N ALA A 73 2.93 -10.22 5.02
CA ALA A 73 4.22 -9.90 4.41
C ALA A 73 4.11 -8.92 3.24
N VAL A 74 3.08 -9.07 2.39
CA VAL A 74 2.84 -8.14 1.27
C VAL A 74 2.31 -6.79 1.77
N LEU A 75 1.34 -6.78 2.68
CA LEU A 75 0.75 -5.54 3.21
C LEU A 75 1.74 -4.72 4.03
N VAL A 76 2.60 -5.37 4.83
CA VAL A 76 3.65 -4.70 5.59
C VAL A 76 4.55 -3.91 4.64
N VAL A 77 4.95 -4.48 3.51
CA VAL A 77 5.80 -3.75 2.55
C VAL A 77 5.05 -2.58 1.91
N ALA A 78 3.81 -2.81 1.46
CA ALA A 78 3.00 -1.78 0.83
C ALA A 78 2.83 -0.55 1.75
N GLU A 79 2.44 -0.76 3.01
CA GLU A 79 2.19 0.37 3.91
C GLU A 79 3.48 0.95 4.51
N TRP A 80 4.43 0.09 4.90
CA TRP A 80 5.64 0.55 5.60
C TRP A 80 6.56 1.33 4.68
N SER A 81 6.67 0.96 3.40
CA SER A 81 7.49 1.71 2.43
C SER A 81 6.99 3.15 2.25
N TYR A 82 5.67 3.35 2.18
CA TYR A 82 5.07 4.67 2.10
C TYR A 82 5.23 5.48 3.39
N PHE A 83 5.07 4.86 4.55
CA PHE A 83 5.31 5.53 5.84
C PHE A 83 6.75 6.05 5.94
N GLU A 84 7.71 5.16 5.66
CA GLU A 84 9.14 5.47 5.72
C GLU A 84 9.54 6.58 4.75
N TRP A 85 8.94 6.63 3.56
CA TRP A 85 9.14 7.72 2.62
C TRP A 85 8.53 9.03 3.11
N ALA A 86 7.25 9.03 3.49
CA ALA A 86 6.50 10.22 3.85
C ALA A 86 7.02 10.89 5.13
N ASP A 87 7.51 10.10 6.10
CA ASP A 87 8.08 10.58 7.35
C ASP A 87 9.43 11.29 7.16
N ARG A 88 10.19 10.93 6.10
CA ARG A 88 11.48 11.56 5.77
C ARG A 88 11.38 12.77 4.88
N VAL A 89 10.31 12.87 4.08
CA VAL A 89 10.12 13.99 3.16
C VAL A 89 9.82 15.26 3.94
N THR A 90 10.59 16.32 3.64
CA THR A 90 10.21 17.69 3.97
C THR A 90 9.47 18.28 2.77
N PRO A 91 8.16 18.53 2.86
CA PRO A 91 7.40 19.08 1.74
C PRO A 91 7.93 20.48 1.38
N ALA A 92 8.02 20.76 0.08
CA ALA A 92 8.29 22.12 -0.40
C ALA A 92 7.13 23.06 -0.02
N PRO A 93 7.41 24.36 0.21
CA PRO A 93 6.34 25.33 0.34
C PRO A 93 5.50 25.35 -0.95
N ASP A 94 4.19 25.55 -0.80
CA ASP A 94 3.23 25.69 -1.91
C ASP A 94 3.09 24.47 -2.84
N LEU A 95 3.36 23.26 -2.33
CA LEU A 95 3.00 22.01 -3.03
C LEU A 95 1.50 22.00 -3.38
N PRO A 96 1.12 21.67 -4.62
CA PRO A 96 -0.27 21.36 -4.95
C PRO A 96 -0.88 20.39 -3.94
N PHE A 97 -2.14 20.61 -3.57
CA PHE A 97 -2.78 19.86 -2.49
C PHE A 97 -2.67 18.33 -2.70
N TYR A 98 -2.74 17.86 -3.94
CA TYR A 98 -2.67 16.43 -4.24
C TYR A 98 -1.28 15.83 -3.97
N PHE A 99 -0.21 16.61 -3.88
CA PHE A 99 1.06 16.10 -3.36
C PHE A 99 1.14 16.22 -1.83
N GLN A 100 0.69 17.33 -1.26
CA GLN A 100 0.74 17.57 0.18
C GLN A 100 -0.15 16.56 0.95
N GLU A 101 -1.40 16.37 0.52
CA GLU A 101 -2.33 15.44 1.15
C GLU A 101 -1.86 13.98 1.02
N TRP A 102 -1.17 13.62 -0.06
CA TRP A 102 -0.58 12.28 -0.19
C TRP A 102 0.49 12.02 0.86
N ILE A 103 1.37 13.00 1.10
CA ILE A 103 2.37 12.92 2.17
C ILE A 103 1.69 12.84 3.53
N ASP A 104 0.67 13.66 3.77
CA ASP A 104 -0.04 13.70 5.05
C ASP A 104 -0.84 12.42 5.35
N LEU A 105 -1.39 11.75 4.33
CA LEU A 105 -2.09 10.46 4.47
C LEU A 105 -1.16 9.35 4.97
N HIS A 106 0.11 9.39 4.58
CA HIS A 106 1.10 8.34 4.85
C HIS A 106 2.04 8.68 5.99
N ARG A 107 1.74 9.69 6.82
CA ARG A 107 2.62 10.08 7.94
C ARG A 107 1.87 10.31 9.24
N GLY A 108 2.64 10.54 10.31
CA GLY A 108 2.10 10.87 11.62
C GLY A 108 1.53 9.68 12.38
N ALA A 109 1.00 9.97 13.56
CA ALA A 109 0.69 8.97 14.58
C ALA A 109 -0.29 7.89 14.09
N TYR A 110 -1.33 8.27 13.35
CA TYR A 110 -2.32 7.31 12.89
C TYR A 110 -1.73 6.30 11.90
N PHE A 111 -1.09 6.75 10.81
CA PHE A 111 -0.53 5.82 9.82
C PHE A 111 0.61 4.97 10.40
N SER A 112 1.46 5.57 11.25
CA SER A 112 2.50 4.82 11.97
C SER A 112 1.91 3.70 12.85
N SER A 113 0.71 3.89 13.42
CA SER A 113 0.03 2.86 14.21
C SER A 113 -0.51 1.71 13.35
N VAL A 114 -0.93 1.98 12.10
CA VAL A 114 -1.34 0.94 11.13
C VAL A 114 -0.14 0.08 10.77
N VAL A 115 0.99 0.71 10.43
CA VAL A 115 2.24 0.00 10.11
C VAL A 115 2.72 -0.83 11.30
N ALA A 116 2.70 -0.27 12.51
CA ALA A 116 3.06 -1.00 13.73
C ALA A 116 2.13 -2.20 13.97
N TYR A 117 0.82 -2.03 13.78
CA TYR A 117 -0.14 -3.13 13.88
C TYR A 117 0.17 -4.27 12.89
N LEU A 118 0.37 -3.97 11.60
CA LEU A 118 0.66 -4.98 10.59
C LEU A 118 1.95 -5.76 10.90
N ARG A 119 2.99 -5.05 11.33
CA ARG A 119 4.28 -5.64 11.69
C ARG A 119 4.17 -6.51 12.94
N ASN A 120 3.56 -5.99 14.00
CA ASN A 120 3.38 -6.73 15.25
C ASN A 120 2.52 -7.99 15.05
N LEU A 121 1.48 -7.91 14.21
CA LEU A 121 0.66 -9.08 13.90
C LEU A 121 1.45 -10.15 13.13
N LEU A 122 2.33 -9.75 12.20
CA LEU A 122 3.22 -10.68 11.50
C LEU A 122 4.28 -11.28 12.43
N ASP A 123 4.95 -10.45 13.22
CA ASP A 123 6.03 -10.85 14.14
C ASP A 123 5.50 -11.74 15.28
N GLY A 124 4.22 -11.61 15.63
CA GLY A 124 3.55 -12.43 16.65
C GLY A 124 3.08 -13.80 16.18
N LEU A 125 3.18 -14.13 14.88
CA LEU A 125 2.78 -15.46 14.39
C LEU A 125 3.83 -16.52 14.77
N ASP A 126 3.36 -17.66 15.28
CA ASP A 126 4.18 -18.85 15.46
C ASP A 126 4.33 -19.58 14.11
N LEU A 127 5.37 -19.22 13.36
CA LEU A 127 5.63 -19.74 12.02
C LEU A 127 6.71 -20.83 12.04
N SER A 128 6.42 -21.94 11.37
CA SER A 128 7.43 -22.91 10.98
C SER A 128 8.48 -22.30 10.03
N ASP A 129 9.62 -22.97 9.85
CA ASP A 129 10.66 -22.51 8.92
C ASP A 129 10.15 -22.40 7.48
N VAL A 130 9.22 -23.28 7.08
CA VAL A 130 8.59 -23.22 5.76
C VAL A 130 7.75 -21.96 5.62
N GLU A 131 6.86 -21.69 6.58
CA GLU A 131 5.99 -20.50 6.55
C GLU A 131 6.80 -19.20 6.66
N ARG A 132 7.89 -19.20 7.44
CA ARG A 132 8.82 -18.08 7.52
C ARG A 132 9.48 -17.80 6.17
N ASN A 133 9.88 -18.83 5.43
CA ASN A 133 10.42 -18.66 4.08
C ASN A 133 9.35 -18.16 3.11
N GLU A 134 8.11 -18.65 3.18
CA GLU A 134 7.01 -18.14 2.36
C GLU A 134 6.73 -16.66 2.62
N ALA A 135 6.71 -16.24 3.89
CA ALA A 135 6.54 -14.84 4.26
C ALA A 135 7.70 -13.99 3.73
N ARG A 136 8.95 -14.48 3.87
CA ARG A 136 10.15 -13.81 3.34
C ARG A 136 10.08 -13.62 1.84
N ASP A 137 9.72 -14.66 1.09
CA ASP A 137 9.64 -14.60 -0.37
C ASP A 137 8.55 -13.61 -0.83
N ALA A 138 7.39 -13.63 -0.16
CA ALA A 138 6.32 -12.66 -0.42
C ALA A 138 6.73 -11.22 -0.11
N PHE A 139 7.45 -11.00 1.00
CA PHE A 139 7.99 -9.70 1.38
C PHE A 139 8.98 -9.19 0.32
N LEU A 140 9.95 -10.01 -0.09
CA LEU A 140 10.94 -9.64 -1.10
C LEU A 140 10.30 -9.37 -2.47
N ALA A 141 9.30 -10.16 -2.85
CA ALA A 141 8.52 -9.92 -4.05
C ALA A 141 7.78 -8.57 -3.97
N ALA A 142 7.17 -8.23 -2.83
CA ALA A 142 6.50 -6.95 -2.65
C ALA A 142 7.50 -5.78 -2.72
N VAL A 143 8.68 -5.89 -2.09
CA VAL A 143 9.73 -4.85 -2.15
C VAL A 143 10.17 -4.60 -3.58
N LYS A 144 10.36 -5.68 -4.36
CA LYS A 144 10.70 -5.54 -5.77
C LYS A 144 9.58 -4.85 -6.56
N ASN A 145 8.32 -5.21 -6.33
CA ASN A 145 7.19 -4.62 -7.05
C ASN A 145 7.00 -3.14 -6.69
N GLU A 146 7.16 -2.75 -5.43
CA GLU A 146 7.22 -1.34 -5.02
C GLU A 146 8.33 -0.60 -5.77
N GLY A 147 9.56 -1.11 -5.75
CA GLY A 147 10.68 -0.50 -6.47
C GLY A 147 10.42 -0.35 -7.97
N ASP A 148 9.86 -1.38 -8.61
CA ASP A 148 9.46 -1.34 -10.03
C ASP A 148 8.36 -0.28 -10.27
N PHE A 149 7.40 -0.12 -9.36
CA PHE A 149 6.31 0.86 -9.44
C PHE A 149 6.85 2.29 -9.38
N TRP A 150 7.72 2.59 -8.41
CA TRP A 150 8.37 3.90 -8.28
C TRP A 150 9.26 4.22 -9.49
N ALA A 151 10.03 3.25 -9.97
CA ALA A 151 10.90 3.43 -11.15
C ALA A 151 10.08 3.73 -12.41
N MET A 152 8.97 3.02 -12.62
CA MET A 152 8.06 3.25 -13.73
C MET A 152 7.44 4.65 -13.68
N ALA A 153 6.93 5.07 -12.51
CA ALA A 153 6.32 6.40 -12.34
C ALA A 153 7.33 7.54 -12.61
N ALA A 154 8.58 7.38 -12.15
CA ALA A 154 9.64 8.37 -12.38
C ALA A 154 10.05 8.47 -13.87
N ALA A 155 10.12 7.33 -14.58
CA ALA A 155 10.43 7.30 -15.99
C ALA A 155 9.33 7.95 -16.86
N ALA A 156 8.06 7.72 -16.51
CA ALA A 156 6.92 8.36 -17.16
C ALA A 156 6.99 9.90 -17.01
N ALA A 157 7.25 10.39 -15.79
CA ALA A 157 7.37 11.83 -15.52
C ALA A 157 8.55 12.50 -16.27
N SER A 158 9.59 11.75 -16.58
CA SER A 158 10.75 12.23 -17.35
C SER A 158 10.48 12.27 -18.85
N SER A 159 9.47 11.54 -19.33
CA SER A 159 9.10 11.45 -20.76
C SER A 159 8.05 12.47 -21.18
N THR A 160 7.46 13.20 -20.22
CA THR A 160 6.44 14.24 -20.45
C THR A 160 7.02 15.67 -20.47
N LYS A 161 8.35 15.81 -20.47
CA LYS A 161 9.07 17.09 -20.65
C LYS A 161 9.73 17.14 -22.02
#